data_AF-A0AAD8Y2M3-F1
#
_entry.id   AF-A0AAD8Y2M3-F1
#
_cell.length_a   1.000
_cell.length_b   1.000
_cell.length_c   1.000
_cell.angle_alpha   90.00
_cell.angle_beta   90.00
_cell.angle_gamma   90.00
#
_symmetry.space_group_name_H-M   'P 1'
#
loop_
_entity.id
_entity.type
_entity.pdbx_description
1 polymer ?
#
loop_
_entity_poly.entity_id
_entity_poly.type
_entity_poly.pdbx_seq_one_letter_code
_entity_poly.pdbx_strand_id
1 'polypeptide(L)'
;MMILSVQQHHAVIYHRHDRAAADAGGMQTQYNLQPSVLPNFYKTSPFTAGFITASTRAAIADSIAQRLDVCNDEFDMKRCCAMVLYSGVILGLCCELMFNHIFPVIFAGETNPLVLAVKMALFDVFINAPLIWLPPAYIVQALAYRFPKREAIQRYITDVKQNGLLKKYWSLWLPASLTNFLFVPAHFRVAFVAAVGFFWMIVLSAVANKNNGELEVEICPIDCPQEPEPKMDYPRAME
;
A
#
# COMPACT_ATOMS: atom_id res chain seq x y z
N MET A 1 2.58 56.45 -40.69
CA MET A 1 2.83 57.22 -39.45
C MET A 1 1.59 57.18 -38.55
N MET A 2 1.14 55.96 -38.19
CA MET A 2 -0.11 55.74 -37.43
C MET A 2 -0.05 54.44 -36.60
N ILE A 3 1.17 53.97 -36.25
CA ILE A 3 1.39 52.77 -35.43
C ILE A 3 2.20 53.10 -34.15
N LEU A 4 2.81 54.28 -34.07
CA LEU A 4 3.59 54.71 -32.89
C LEU A 4 2.78 55.43 -31.81
N SER A 5 1.52 55.81 -32.08
CA SER A 5 0.67 56.53 -31.11
C SER A 5 -0.15 55.60 -30.20
N VAL A 6 -0.29 54.31 -30.54
CA VAL A 6 -1.06 53.34 -29.73
C VAL A 6 -0.18 52.67 -28.65
N GLN A 7 1.14 52.65 -28.84
CA GLN A 7 2.07 52.05 -27.87
C GLN A 7 2.36 52.94 -26.64
N GLN A 8 2.16 54.26 -26.71
CA GLN A 8 2.40 55.14 -25.55
C GLN A 8 1.23 55.19 -24.56
N HIS A 9 0.00 54.87 -24.97
CA HIS A 9 -1.14 54.85 -24.06
C HIS A 9 -1.26 53.57 -23.21
N HIS A 10 -0.68 52.44 -23.65
CA HIS A 10 -0.69 51.20 -22.87
C HIS A 10 0.34 51.17 -21.73
N ALA A 11 1.44 51.92 -21.82
CA ALA A 11 2.48 51.95 -20.78
C ALA A 11 2.08 52.76 -19.53
N VAL A 12 1.18 53.75 -19.67
CA VAL A 12 0.77 54.62 -18.56
C VAL A 12 -0.26 53.94 -17.64
N ILE A 13 -1.03 52.96 -18.15
CA ILE A 13 -2.01 52.22 -17.36
C ILE A 13 -1.34 51.18 -16.45
N TYR A 14 -0.29 50.51 -16.93
CA TYR A 14 0.47 49.55 -16.11
C TYR A 14 1.17 50.23 -14.92
N HIS A 15 1.76 51.41 -15.12
CA HIS A 15 2.48 52.09 -14.05
C HIS A 15 1.59 52.69 -12.95
N ARG A 16 0.29 52.87 -13.19
CA ARG A 16 -0.65 53.41 -12.20
C ARG A 16 -1.26 52.30 -11.33
N HIS A 17 -1.27 51.05 -11.80
CA HIS A 17 -1.72 49.90 -11.00
C HIS A 17 -0.69 49.46 -9.95
N ASP A 18 0.61 49.67 -10.20
CA ASP A 18 1.68 49.30 -9.27
C ASP A 18 1.81 50.25 -8.07
N ARG A 19 1.38 51.51 -8.18
CA ARG A 19 1.44 52.46 -7.04
C ARG A 19 0.23 52.37 -6.10
N ALA A 20 -0.89 51.81 -6.54
CA ALA A 20 -2.04 51.58 -5.67
C ALA A 20 -1.88 50.31 -4.80
N ALA A 21 -0.95 49.43 -5.14
CA ALA A 21 -0.65 48.21 -4.37
C ALA A 21 0.43 48.41 -3.29
N ALA A 22 1.12 49.56 -3.26
CA ALA A 22 2.23 49.82 -2.34
C ALA A 22 1.80 50.42 -0.97
N ASP A 23 0.56 50.93 -0.84
CA ASP A 23 0.07 51.58 0.39
C ASP A 23 -1.01 50.77 1.14
N ALA A 24 -1.16 49.48 0.85
CA ALA A 24 -1.93 48.55 1.67
C ALA A 24 -1.03 47.79 2.65
N GLY A 25 -0.28 48.55 3.46
CA GLY A 25 0.36 48.04 4.66
C GLY A 25 -0.70 47.71 5.71
N GLY A 26 -1.15 46.46 5.73
CA GLY A 26 -2.11 46.00 6.75
C GLY A 26 -2.55 44.56 6.55
N MET A 27 -1.79 43.64 7.13
CA MET A 27 -2.18 42.25 7.39
C MET A 27 -2.04 41.25 6.23
N GLN A 28 -0.85 41.21 5.61
CA GLN A 28 -0.36 39.92 5.10
C GLN A 28 0.10 39.10 6.32
N THR A 29 -0.81 38.31 6.88
CA THR A 29 -0.43 37.13 7.67
C THR A 29 0.35 36.23 6.72
N GLN A 30 1.67 36.37 6.71
CA GLN A 30 2.54 35.29 6.26
C GLN A 30 2.21 34.10 7.15
N TYR A 31 1.29 33.25 6.70
CA TYR A 31 1.28 31.87 7.13
C TYR A 31 2.60 31.30 6.64
N ASN A 32 3.63 31.44 7.48
CA ASN A 32 4.77 30.55 7.48
C ASN A 32 4.16 29.15 7.53
N LEU A 33 3.95 28.56 6.35
CA LEU A 33 3.59 27.17 6.22
C LEU A 33 4.77 26.45 6.84
N GLN A 34 4.65 26.10 8.13
CA GLN A 34 5.51 25.11 8.73
C GLN A 34 5.57 23.98 7.71
N PRO A 35 6.76 23.63 7.19
CA PRO A 35 6.82 22.61 6.17
C PRO A 35 6.18 21.38 6.79
N SER A 36 5.06 20.97 6.19
CA SER A 36 4.11 20.04 6.79
C SER A 36 4.88 18.86 7.36
N VAL A 37 4.76 18.67 8.68
CA VAL A 37 5.58 17.75 9.49
C VAL A 37 5.65 16.36 8.85
N LEU A 38 4.53 15.93 8.28
CA LEU A 38 4.38 14.61 7.66
C LEU A 38 5.22 14.46 6.37
N PRO A 39 5.06 15.28 5.30
CA PRO A 39 5.95 15.23 4.14
C PRO A 39 7.44 15.39 4.45
N ASN A 40 7.78 16.21 5.45
CA ASN A 40 9.17 16.31 5.90
C ASN A 40 9.67 15.02 6.53
N PHE A 41 8.87 14.39 7.38
CA PHE A 41 9.22 13.13 8.02
C PHE A 41 9.51 12.01 7.01
N TYR A 42 8.67 11.85 5.98
CA TYR A 42 8.91 10.87 4.91
C TYR A 42 10.17 11.20 4.08
N LYS A 43 10.53 12.47 3.94
CA LYS A 43 11.76 12.87 3.25
C LYS A 43 13.02 12.68 4.10
N THR A 44 12.98 13.03 5.38
CA THR A 44 14.15 12.98 6.27
C THR A 44 14.45 11.58 6.75
N SER A 45 13.43 10.74 6.90
CA SER A 45 13.57 9.39 7.46
C SER A 45 12.65 8.39 6.75
N PRO A 46 12.86 8.17 5.44
CA PRO A 46 11.95 7.35 4.61
C PRO A 46 11.80 5.91 5.12
N PHE A 47 12.90 5.28 5.57
CA PHE A 47 12.88 3.93 6.13
C PHE A 47 12.01 3.84 7.39
N THR A 48 12.22 4.74 8.35
CA THR A 48 11.44 4.79 9.59
C THR A 48 9.97 5.08 9.28
N ALA A 49 9.70 6.01 8.37
CA ALA A 49 8.35 6.35 7.96
C ALA A 49 7.65 5.15 7.30
N GLY A 50 8.33 4.43 6.41
CA GLY A 50 7.85 3.19 5.79
C GLY A 50 7.54 2.10 6.81
N PHE A 51 8.47 1.84 7.75
CA PHE A 51 8.28 0.87 8.82
C PHE A 51 7.05 1.18 9.67
N ILE A 52 6.91 2.42 10.16
CA ILE A 52 5.80 2.84 11.01
C ILE A 52 4.48 2.73 10.24
N THR A 53 4.43 3.23 9.00
CA THR A 53 3.20 3.21 8.20
C THR A 53 2.71 1.79 7.94
N ALA A 54 3.61 0.90 7.52
CA ALA A 54 3.26 -0.49 7.21
C ALA A 54 2.90 -1.27 8.48
N SER A 55 3.59 -1.02 9.60
CA SER A 55 3.32 -1.61 10.91
C SER A 55 1.95 -1.19 11.45
N THR A 56 1.64 0.10 11.45
CA THR A 56 0.35 0.63 11.91
C THR A 56 -0.80 0.09 11.08
N ARG A 57 -0.64 0.08 9.75
CA ARG A 57 -1.62 -0.54 8.84
C ARG A 57 -1.88 -2.01 9.22
N ALA A 58 -0.82 -2.79 9.45
CA ALA A 58 -0.94 -4.20 9.79
C ALA A 58 -1.63 -4.42 11.14
N ALA A 59 -1.25 -3.63 12.15
CA ALA A 59 -1.87 -3.68 13.47
C ALA A 59 -3.38 -3.41 13.40
N ILE A 60 -3.79 -2.38 12.65
CA ILE A 60 -5.21 -2.03 12.47
C ILE A 60 -5.94 -3.15 11.73
N ALA A 61 -5.40 -3.62 10.60
CA ALA A 61 -6.02 -4.65 9.79
C ALA A 61 -6.21 -5.96 10.57
N ASP A 62 -5.18 -6.40 11.31
CA ASP A 62 -5.25 -7.62 12.11
C ASP A 62 -6.16 -7.44 13.33
N SER A 63 -6.17 -6.27 13.97
CA SER A 63 -7.12 -5.99 15.07
C SER A 63 -8.57 -6.04 14.63
N ILE A 64 -8.88 -5.52 13.43
CA ILE A 64 -10.21 -5.62 12.85
C ILE A 64 -10.53 -7.08 12.51
N ALA A 65 -9.61 -7.80 11.89
CA ALA A 65 -9.80 -9.20 11.52
C ALA A 65 -10.08 -10.09 12.75
N GLN A 66 -9.31 -9.92 13.83
CA GLN A 66 -9.52 -10.67 15.07
C GLN A 66 -10.85 -10.33 15.75
N ARG A 67 -11.31 -9.08 15.68
CA ARG A 67 -12.62 -8.68 16.23
C ARG A 67 -13.83 -9.19 15.43
N LEU A 68 -13.61 -9.53 14.16
CA LEU A 68 -14.64 -10.09 13.29
C LEU A 68 -14.66 -11.63 13.33
N ASP A 69 -13.69 -12.25 14.00
CA ASP A 69 -13.60 -13.69 14.15
C ASP A 69 -14.56 -14.16 15.25
N VAL A 70 -15.76 -14.62 14.86
CA VAL A 70 -16.82 -15.05 15.78
C VAL A 70 -16.44 -16.32 16.54
N CYS A 71 -15.45 -17.07 16.04
CA CYS A 71 -15.05 -18.35 16.60
C CYS A 71 -13.96 -18.23 17.67
N ASN A 72 -13.38 -17.05 17.88
CA ASN A 72 -12.28 -16.86 18.82
C ASN A 72 -12.36 -15.49 19.53
N ASP A 73 -12.77 -15.51 20.79
CA ASP A 73 -12.88 -14.31 21.64
C ASP A 73 -11.53 -13.82 22.19
N GLU A 74 -10.46 -14.60 22.08
CA GLU A 74 -9.14 -14.23 22.60
C GLU A 74 -8.29 -13.49 21.56
N PHE A 75 -7.81 -12.30 21.93
CA PHE A 75 -6.89 -11.53 21.09
C PHE A 75 -5.49 -12.19 21.04
N ASP A 76 -5.11 -12.75 19.89
CA ASP A 76 -3.78 -13.32 19.66
C ASP A 76 -2.75 -12.21 19.40
N MET A 77 -2.08 -11.81 20.48
CA MET A 77 -0.99 -10.83 20.42
C MET A 77 0.23 -11.33 19.62
N LYS A 78 0.49 -12.65 19.58
CA LYS A 78 1.63 -13.21 18.83
C LYS A 78 1.40 -13.05 17.33
N ARG A 79 0.17 -13.30 16.87
CA ARG A 79 -0.26 -13.07 15.48
C ARG A 79 -0.12 -11.60 15.11
N CYS A 80 -0.62 -10.69 15.94
CA CYS A 80 -0.52 -9.25 15.69
C CYS A 80 0.96 -8.81 15.59
N CYS A 81 1.80 -9.22 16.54
CA CYS A 81 3.23 -8.93 16.52
C CYS A 81 3.94 -9.48 15.26
N ALA A 82 3.63 -10.70 14.84
CA ALA A 82 4.20 -11.28 13.62
C ALA A 82 3.81 -10.48 12.37
N MET A 83 2.54 -10.07 12.26
CA MET A 83 2.03 -9.27 11.14
C MET A 83 2.66 -7.86 11.11
N VAL A 84 2.82 -7.24 12.27
CA VAL A 84 3.47 -5.94 12.44
C VAL A 84 4.94 -5.99 12.03
N LEU A 85 5.70 -6.95 12.57
CA LEU A 85 7.12 -7.09 12.24
C LEU A 85 7.34 -7.41 10.77
N TYR A 86 6.55 -8.32 10.20
CA TYR A 86 6.62 -8.63 8.77
C TYR A 86 6.31 -7.41 7.92
N SER A 87 5.21 -6.71 8.19
CA SER A 87 4.82 -5.55 7.40
C SER A 87 5.80 -4.40 7.56
N GLY A 88 6.27 -4.11 8.77
CA GLY A 88 7.25 -3.06 9.02
C GLY A 88 8.58 -3.32 8.32
N VAL A 89 9.12 -4.53 8.46
CA VAL A 89 10.44 -4.86 7.90
C VAL A 89 10.37 -5.12 6.40
N ILE A 90 9.52 -6.04 5.95
CA ILE A 90 9.47 -6.46 4.55
C ILE A 90 8.74 -5.40 3.70
N LEU A 91 7.52 -5.01 4.10
CA LEU A 91 6.72 -4.07 3.30
C LEU A 91 7.07 -2.59 3.56
N GLY A 92 7.69 -2.27 4.68
CA GLY A 92 8.16 -0.92 5.01
C GLY A 92 9.59 -0.71 4.54
N LEU A 93 10.56 -1.33 5.23
CA LEU A 93 11.99 -1.11 4.98
C LEU A 93 12.46 -1.69 3.64
N CYS A 94 12.14 -2.95 3.35
CA CYS A 94 12.63 -3.58 2.12
C CYS A 94 11.95 -3.00 0.87
N CYS A 95 10.67 -2.63 0.92
CA CYS A 95 10.03 -1.93 -0.21
C CYS A 95 10.67 -0.56 -0.47
N GLU A 96 10.96 0.22 0.58
CA GLU A 96 11.66 1.50 0.45
C GLU A 96 13.02 1.31 -0.23
N LEU A 97 13.80 0.34 0.24
CA LEU A 97 15.10 -0.02 -0.32
C LEU A 97 14.97 -0.45 -1.80
N MET A 98 14.01 -1.33 -2.11
CA MET A 98 13.80 -1.83 -3.47
C MET A 98 13.43 -0.71 -4.43
N PHE A 99 12.43 0.11 -4.09
CA PHE A 99 11.86 1.09 -5.01
C PHE A 99 12.72 2.32 -5.21
N ASN A 100 13.41 2.77 -4.17
CA ASN A 100 14.14 4.03 -4.20
C ASN A 100 15.66 3.86 -4.34
N HIS A 101 16.21 2.68 -4.08
CA HIS A 101 17.64 2.42 -4.23
C HIS A 101 17.97 1.33 -5.24
N ILE A 102 17.31 0.18 -5.22
CA ILE A 102 17.69 -0.95 -6.07
C ILE A 102 17.16 -0.80 -7.51
N PHE A 103 15.88 -0.51 -7.68
CA PHE A 103 15.28 -0.40 -9.02
C PHE A 103 15.91 0.72 -9.86
N PRO A 104 16.19 1.93 -9.32
CA PRO A 104 16.87 2.96 -10.10
C PRO A 104 18.28 2.54 -10.54
N VAL A 105 18.99 1.71 -9.75
CA VAL A 105 20.32 1.19 -10.12
C VAL A 105 20.20 0.12 -11.21
N ILE A 106 19.25 -0.80 -11.10
CA ILE A 106 19.00 -1.84 -12.11
C ILE A 106 18.65 -1.20 -13.47
N PHE A 107 17.88 -0.12 -13.46
CA PHE A 107 17.41 0.56 -14.67
C PHE A 107 18.11 1.89 -14.95
N ALA A 108 19.32 2.09 -14.42
CA ALA A 108 20.07 3.35 -14.52
C ALA A 108 20.35 3.81 -15.96
N GLY A 109 20.29 2.90 -16.93
CA GLY A 109 20.49 3.21 -18.36
C GLY A 109 19.26 3.83 -19.05
N GLU A 110 18.12 3.95 -18.40
CA GLU A 110 16.90 4.52 -18.98
C GLU A 110 16.78 6.01 -18.68
N THR A 111 16.79 6.84 -19.72
CA THR A 111 16.71 8.30 -19.59
C THR A 111 15.28 8.82 -19.62
N ASN A 112 14.34 8.04 -20.19
CA ASN A 112 12.94 8.44 -20.23
C ASN A 112 12.22 8.05 -18.92
N PRO A 113 11.72 9.01 -18.14
CA PRO A 113 11.10 8.74 -16.84
C PRO A 113 9.84 7.87 -16.94
N LEU A 114 9.09 7.97 -18.04
CA LEU A 114 7.89 7.14 -18.26
C LEU A 114 8.27 5.68 -18.54
N VAL A 115 9.27 5.47 -19.40
CA VAL A 115 9.76 4.12 -19.72
C VAL A 115 10.39 3.48 -18.50
N LEU A 116 11.14 4.26 -17.71
CA LEU A 116 11.72 3.82 -16.44
C LEU A 116 10.62 3.37 -15.47
N ALA A 117 9.59 4.18 -15.25
CA ALA A 117 8.48 3.84 -14.35
C ALA A 117 7.72 2.58 -14.80
N VAL A 118 7.46 2.44 -16.10
CA VAL A 118 6.81 1.23 -16.66
C VAL A 118 7.69 0.01 -16.46
N LYS A 119 9.00 0.09 -16.74
CA LYS A 119 9.95 -1.01 -16.52
C LYS A 119 9.99 -1.43 -15.05
N MET A 120 10.05 -0.46 -14.13
CA MET A 120 10.03 -0.70 -12.69
C MET A 120 8.72 -1.38 -12.26
N ALA A 121 7.57 -0.90 -12.73
CA ALA A 121 6.27 -1.48 -12.41
C ALA A 121 6.13 -2.93 -12.91
N LEU A 122 6.51 -3.18 -14.16
CA LEU A 122 6.45 -4.53 -14.74
C LEU A 122 7.40 -5.48 -14.03
N PHE A 123 8.63 -5.05 -13.75
CA PHE A 123 9.59 -5.85 -13.01
C PHE A 123 9.08 -6.18 -11.60
N ASP A 124 8.49 -5.19 -10.91
CA ASP A 124 7.94 -5.39 -9.58
C ASP A 124 6.81 -6.43 -9.57
N VAL A 125 5.88 -6.31 -10.51
CA VAL A 125 4.66 -7.12 -10.52
C VAL A 125 4.90 -8.54 -11.07
N PHE A 126 5.78 -8.70 -12.05
CA PHE A 126 6.01 -9.99 -12.71
C PHE A 126 7.19 -10.79 -12.16
N ILE A 127 8.21 -10.12 -11.60
CA ILE A 127 9.44 -10.79 -11.15
C ILE A 127 9.59 -10.65 -9.64
N ASN A 128 9.56 -9.43 -9.13
CA ASN A 128 9.81 -9.16 -7.72
C ASN A 128 8.71 -9.77 -6.83
N ALA A 129 7.44 -9.55 -7.17
CA ALA A 129 6.32 -10.01 -6.34
C ALA A 129 6.22 -11.53 -6.21
N PRO A 130 6.28 -12.33 -7.29
CA PRO A 130 6.21 -13.80 -7.17
C PRO A 130 7.41 -14.42 -6.45
N LEU A 131 8.57 -13.75 -6.43
CA LEU A 131 9.81 -14.30 -5.87
C LEU A 131 10.12 -13.78 -4.46
N ILE A 132 9.90 -12.50 -4.20
CA ILE A 132 10.37 -11.80 -3.01
C ILE A 132 9.21 -11.42 -2.08
N TRP A 133 8.05 -11.03 -2.60
CA TRP A 133 6.93 -10.60 -1.75
C TRP A 133 6.01 -11.75 -1.33
N LEU A 134 5.54 -12.56 -2.28
CA LEU A 134 4.52 -13.59 -2.01
C LEU A 134 5.02 -14.76 -1.15
N PRO A 135 6.18 -15.40 -1.41
CA PRO A 135 6.58 -16.57 -0.63
C PRO A 135 6.78 -16.27 0.87
N PRO A 136 7.46 -15.17 1.27
CA PRO A 136 7.54 -14.80 2.69
C PRO A 136 6.19 -14.48 3.31
N ALA A 137 5.24 -13.90 2.56
CA ALA A 137 3.89 -13.63 3.07
C ALA A 137 3.19 -14.92 3.51
N TYR A 138 3.25 -15.98 2.68
CA TYR A 138 2.68 -17.28 3.00
C TYR A 138 3.35 -17.93 4.22
N ILE A 139 4.66 -17.76 4.38
CA ILE A 139 5.40 -18.27 5.55
C ILE A 139 4.98 -17.52 6.83
N VAL A 140 4.77 -16.20 6.76
CA VAL A 140 4.29 -15.41 7.90
C VAL A 140 2.85 -15.77 8.25
N GLN A 141 2.00 -16.00 7.25
CA GLN A 141 0.67 -16.55 7.47
C GLN A 141 0.74 -17.92 8.17
N ALA A 142 1.66 -18.79 7.77
CA ALA A 142 1.88 -20.08 8.44
C ALA A 142 2.27 -19.93 9.91
N LEU A 143 3.11 -18.94 10.22
CA LEU A 143 3.48 -18.63 11.60
C LEU A 143 2.29 -18.07 12.40
N ALA A 144 1.51 -17.18 11.79
CA ALA A 144 0.35 -16.55 12.40
C ALA A 144 -0.79 -17.55 12.68
N TYR A 145 -1.07 -18.45 11.75
CA TYR A 145 -2.13 -19.47 11.84
C TYR A 145 -1.62 -20.83 12.34
N ARG A 146 -0.36 -20.89 12.81
CA ARG A 146 0.28 -22.06 13.45
C ARG A 146 0.27 -23.35 12.61
N PHE A 147 0.42 -23.26 11.29
CA PHE A 147 0.56 -24.42 10.41
C PHE A 147 2.01 -24.58 9.89
N PRO A 148 2.45 -25.78 9.47
CA PRO A 148 3.84 -26.02 9.11
C PRO A 148 4.29 -25.24 7.87
N LYS A 149 5.53 -24.70 7.90
CA LYS A 149 6.10 -23.88 6.81
C LYS A 149 6.13 -24.59 5.46
N ARG A 150 6.30 -25.92 5.45
CA ARG A 150 6.28 -26.74 4.22
C ARG A 150 4.91 -26.70 3.54
N GLU A 151 3.86 -26.72 4.34
CA GLU A 151 2.49 -26.61 3.86
C GLU A 151 2.21 -25.21 3.30
N ALA A 152 2.81 -24.17 3.88
CA ALA A 152 2.74 -22.79 3.35
C ALA A 152 3.23 -22.67 1.91
N ILE A 153 4.39 -23.27 1.62
CA ILE A 153 4.97 -23.25 0.27
C ILE A 153 4.14 -24.10 -0.69
N GLN A 154 3.64 -25.25 -0.23
CA GLN A 154 2.73 -26.07 -1.04
C GLN A 154 1.45 -25.32 -1.38
N ARG A 155 0.84 -24.63 -0.41
CA ARG A 155 -0.34 -23.77 -0.61
C ARG A 155 -0.04 -22.65 -1.61
N TYR A 156 1.09 -21.97 -1.48
CA TYR A 156 1.50 -20.96 -2.47
C TYR A 156 1.57 -21.54 -3.89
N ILE A 157 2.21 -22.69 -4.07
CA ILE A 157 2.32 -23.35 -5.38
C ILE A 157 0.94 -23.74 -5.92
N THR A 158 0.06 -24.27 -5.06
CA THR A 158 -1.32 -24.62 -5.41
C THR A 158 -2.09 -23.38 -5.84
N ASP A 159 -2.03 -22.29 -5.08
CA ASP A 159 -2.75 -21.05 -5.35
C ASP A 159 -2.29 -20.39 -6.66
N VAL A 160 -0.99 -20.46 -6.94
CA VAL A 160 -0.41 -19.99 -8.21
C VAL A 160 -0.90 -20.82 -9.40
N LYS A 161 -0.94 -22.16 -9.26
CA LYS A 161 -1.26 -23.07 -10.37
C LYS A 161 -2.76 -23.24 -10.62
N GLN A 162 -3.56 -23.29 -9.56
CA GLN A 162 -4.95 -23.73 -9.60
C GLN A 162 -5.93 -22.57 -9.34
N ASN A 163 -5.61 -21.68 -8.39
CA ASN A 163 -6.55 -20.64 -7.95
C ASN A 163 -6.34 -19.28 -8.63
N GLY A 164 -5.41 -19.21 -9.59
CA GLY A 164 -5.15 -18.00 -10.35
C GLY A 164 -4.69 -16.83 -9.48
N LEU A 165 -3.99 -17.09 -8.36
CA LEU A 165 -3.48 -16.07 -7.43
C LEU A 165 -2.76 -14.94 -8.16
N LEU A 166 -1.89 -15.29 -9.12
CA LEU A 166 -1.14 -14.30 -9.89
C LEU A 166 -2.06 -13.41 -10.73
N LYS A 167 -3.16 -13.93 -11.29
CA LYS A 167 -4.11 -13.11 -12.06
C LYS A 167 -4.85 -12.13 -11.15
N LYS A 168 -5.32 -12.58 -9.99
CA LYS A 168 -5.95 -11.73 -8.96
C LYS A 168 -4.96 -10.68 -8.44
N TYR A 169 -3.70 -11.06 -8.25
CA TYR A 169 -2.62 -10.15 -7.85
C TYR A 169 -2.34 -9.10 -8.94
N TRP A 170 -2.17 -9.52 -10.19
CA TRP A 170 -1.87 -8.64 -11.31
C TRP A 170 -3.00 -7.66 -11.61
N SER A 171 -4.27 -8.05 -11.44
CA SER A 171 -5.39 -7.15 -11.70
C SER A 171 -5.41 -5.92 -10.78
N LEU A 172 -4.95 -6.08 -9.53
CA LEU A 172 -4.83 -4.98 -8.58
C LEU A 172 -3.45 -4.30 -8.67
N TRP A 173 -2.38 -5.09 -8.60
CA TRP A 173 -1.04 -4.55 -8.38
C TRP A 173 -0.40 -3.98 -9.63
N LEU A 174 -0.80 -4.42 -10.83
CA LEU A 174 -0.32 -3.81 -12.08
C LEU A 174 -0.72 -2.32 -12.19
N PRO A 175 -2.00 -1.94 -12.09
CA PRO A 175 -2.39 -0.52 -12.14
C PRO A 175 -1.88 0.26 -10.93
N ALA A 176 -1.84 -0.36 -9.73
CA ALA A 176 -1.30 0.29 -8.54
C ALA A 176 0.20 0.59 -8.67
N SER A 177 1.02 -0.37 -9.08
CA SER A 177 2.46 -0.16 -9.25
C SER A 177 2.76 0.85 -10.35
N LEU A 178 2.02 0.84 -11.47
CA LEU A 178 2.15 1.87 -12.50
C LEU A 178 1.85 3.27 -11.94
N THR A 179 0.75 3.41 -11.20
CA THR A 179 0.37 4.68 -10.55
C THR A 179 1.45 5.14 -9.58
N ASN A 180 2.00 4.21 -8.80
CA ASN A 180 3.03 4.47 -7.80
C ASN A 180 4.33 5.00 -8.43
N PHE A 181 4.82 4.36 -9.49
CA PHE A 181 6.07 4.77 -10.12
C PHE A 181 5.92 6.01 -11.03
N LEU A 182 4.74 6.27 -11.57
CA LEU A 182 4.48 7.43 -12.45
C LEU A 182 4.13 8.70 -11.68
N PHE A 183 3.26 8.61 -10.68
CA PHE A 183 2.66 9.80 -10.03
C PHE A 183 3.13 10.01 -8.59
N VAL A 184 3.52 8.96 -7.88
CA VAL A 184 3.86 9.06 -6.46
C VAL A 184 5.35 9.42 -6.29
N PRO A 185 5.66 10.52 -5.57
CA PRO A 185 7.04 10.86 -5.25
C PRO A 185 7.75 9.74 -4.49
N ALA A 186 9.05 9.55 -4.71
CA ALA A 186 9.84 8.46 -4.14
C ALA A 186 9.59 8.21 -2.64
N HIS A 187 9.60 9.26 -1.82
CA HIS A 187 9.40 9.21 -0.37
C HIS A 187 7.99 8.79 0.07
N PHE A 188 6.98 8.84 -0.81
CA PHE A 188 5.61 8.42 -0.50
C PHE A 188 5.23 7.06 -1.09
N ARG A 189 6.13 6.41 -1.84
CA ARG A 189 5.81 5.16 -2.53
C ARG A 189 5.37 4.04 -1.58
N VAL A 190 6.01 3.94 -0.41
CA VAL A 190 5.63 2.95 0.61
C VAL A 190 4.29 3.30 1.26
N ALA A 191 4.02 4.57 1.51
CA ALA A 191 2.74 5.00 2.07
C ALA A 191 1.58 4.71 1.11
N PHE A 192 1.77 4.93 -0.19
CA PHE A 192 0.79 4.60 -1.22
C PHE A 192 0.53 3.07 -1.27
N VAL A 193 1.58 2.26 -1.29
CA VAL A 193 1.46 0.79 -1.28
C VAL A 193 0.77 0.28 -0.01
N ALA A 194 1.08 0.87 1.14
CA ALA A 194 0.39 0.57 2.38
C ALA A 194 -1.10 0.90 2.32
N ALA A 195 -1.49 2.04 1.73
CA ALA A 195 -2.88 2.42 1.54
C ALA A 195 -3.62 1.43 0.61
N VAL A 196 -3.07 1.14 -0.56
CA VAL A 196 -3.65 0.15 -1.51
C VAL A 196 -3.77 -1.22 -0.85
N GLY A 197 -2.73 -1.64 -0.12
CA GLY A 197 -2.70 -2.91 0.60
C GLY A 197 -3.74 -3.00 1.73
N PHE A 198 -4.15 -1.87 2.33
CA PHE A 198 -5.25 -1.86 3.30
C PHE A 198 -6.59 -2.15 2.63
N PHE A 199 -6.89 -1.49 1.50
CA PHE A 199 -8.10 -1.75 0.73
C PHE A 199 -8.14 -3.16 0.16
N TRP A 200 -6.99 -3.68 -0.30
CA TRP A 200 -6.88 -5.05 -0.77
C TRP A 200 -7.33 -6.05 0.29
N MET A 201 -6.89 -5.89 1.54
CA MET A 201 -7.30 -6.77 2.63
C MET A 201 -8.82 -6.74 2.85
N ILE A 202 -9.44 -5.56 2.79
CA ILE A 202 -10.89 -5.42 2.91
C ILE A 202 -11.62 -6.14 1.77
N VAL A 203 -11.16 -5.95 0.52
CA VAL A 203 -11.75 -6.61 -0.66
C VAL A 203 -11.60 -8.13 -0.55
N LEU A 204 -10.43 -8.61 -0.14
CA LEU A 204 -10.20 -10.05 0.07
C LEU A 204 -11.14 -10.63 1.12
N SER A 205 -11.31 -9.94 2.25
CA SER A 205 -12.27 -10.36 3.28
C SER A 205 -13.71 -10.39 2.76
N ALA A 206 -14.12 -9.39 1.96
CA ALA A 206 -15.47 -9.33 1.41
C ALA A 206 -15.74 -10.44 0.37
N VAL A 207 -14.75 -10.77 -0.47
CA VAL A 207 -14.86 -11.84 -1.46
C VAL A 207 -14.86 -13.22 -0.80
N ALA A 208 -13.97 -13.44 0.17
CA ALA A 208 -13.95 -14.69 0.95
C ALA A 208 -15.30 -14.95 1.64
N ASN A 209 -15.90 -13.92 2.24
CA ASN A 209 -17.21 -14.05 2.88
C ASN A 209 -18.36 -14.29 1.89
N LYS A 210 -18.27 -13.81 0.64
CA LYS A 210 -19.30 -14.06 -0.39
C LYS A 210 -19.27 -15.49 -0.91
N ASN A 211 -18.09 -16.07 -1.09
CA ASN A 211 -17.98 -17.47 -1.53
C ASN A 211 -18.44 -18.44 -0.44
N ASN A 212 -18.24 -18.06 0.83
CA ASN A 212 -18.82 -18.75 1.96
C ASN A 212 -20.31 -18.42 2.18
N GLY A 213 -20.89 -17.44 1.48
CA GLY A 213 -22.29 -17.04 1.65
C GLY A 213 -23.30 -17.89 0.84
N GLU A 214 -22.81 -18.74 -0.08
CA GLU A 214 -23.63 -19.74 -0.77
C GLU A 214 -23.62 -21.11 -0.05
N LEU A 215 -22.77 -21.27 0.98
CA LEU A 215 -22.79 -22.40 1.92
C LEU A 215 -23.00 -21.86 3.34
N GLU A 216 -24.20 -22.09 3.90
CA GLU A 216 -24.57 -21.78 5.30
C GLU A 216 -25.00 -20.33 5.59
N VAL A 217 -26.28 -20.07 5.29
CA VAL A 217 -27.15 -19.46 6.30
C VAL A 217 -27.36 -20.50 7.40
N GLU A 218 -26.35 -20.69 8.25
CA GLU A 218 -26.54 -21.27 9.58
C GLU A 218 -26.09 -20.21 10.57
N ILE A 219 -27.09 -19.52 11.11
CA ILE A 219 -26.99 -18.79 12.38
C ILE A 219 -26.28 -19.76 13.33
N CYS A 220 -25.06 -19.45 13.80
CA CYS A 220 -24.35 -20.29 14.77
C CYS A 220 -25.34 -20.71 15.87
N PRO A 221 -25.76 -21.99 15.95
CA PRO A 221 -26.55 -22.45 17.06
C PRO A 221 -25.63 -22.35 18.27
N ILE A 222 -26.15 -21.74 19.34
CA ILE A 222 -25.52 -21.74 20.65
C ILE A 222 -25.48 -23.20 21.13
N ASP A 223 -24.41 -23.91 20.78
CA ASP A 223 -23.88 -25.09 21.46
C ASP A 223 -22.63 -25.55 20.70
N CYS A 224 -21.44 -25.45 21.30
CA CYS A 224 -20.23 -26.04 20.77
C CYS A 224 -19.97 -27.38 21.50
N PRO A 225 -20.21 -28.55 20.89
CA PRO A 225 -19.77 -29.82 21.46
C PRO A 225 -18.25 -29.95 21.29
N GLN A 226 -17.54 -30.31 22.37
CA GLN A 226 -16.15 -30.77 22.27
C GLN A 226 -16.12 -32.18 21.69
N GLU A 227 -15.99 -32.30 20.38
CA GLU A 227 -15.62 -33.53 19.68
C GLU A 227 -14.12 -33.48 19.31
N PRO A 228 -13.34 -34.57 19.45
CA PRO A 228 -11.91 -34.55 19.13
C PRO A 228 -11.70 -34.09 17.69
N GLU A 229 -10.91 -33.02 17.51
CA GLU A 229 -10.73 -32.26 16.26
C GLU A 229 -10.80 -33.16 15.01
N PRO A 230 -11.90 -33.14 14.24
CA PRO A 230 -11.80 -33.48 12.85
C PRO A 230 -10.87 -32.45 12.21
N LYS A 231 -9.98 -32.89 11.30
CA LYS A 231 -9.10 -31.99 10.54
C LYS A 231 -9.92 -30.81 10.04
N MET A 232 -9.70 -29.66 10.67
CA MET A 232 -10.39 -28.43 10.36
C MET A 232 -10.06 -28.09 8.92
N ASP A 233 -11.05 -28.21 8.04
CA ASP A 233 -10.93 -27.76 6.66
C ASP A 233 -10.99 -26.23 6.72
N TYR A 234 -9.80 -25.63 6.86
CA TYR A 234 -9.68 -24.18 6.96
C TYR A 234 -10.28 -23.53 5.71
N PRO A 235 -11.05 -22.44 5.84
CA PRO A 235 -11.69 -21.80 4.70
C PRO A 235 -10.62 -21.47 3.65
N ARG A 236 -10.85 -21.98 2.43
CA ARG A 236 -9.99 -21.79 1.27
C ARG A 236 -9.65 -20.32 1.14
N ALA A 237 -8.36 -20.00 1.22
CA ALA A 237 -7.88 -18.67 0.88
C ALA A 237 -8.18 -18.43 -0.61
N MET A 238 -9.28 -17.74 -0.89
CA MET A 238 -9.71 -17.26 -2.20
C MET A 238 -10.17 -18.32 -3.22
N GLU A 239 -11.38 -18.86 -3.01
CA GLU A 239 -12.27 -19.05 -4.17
C GLU A 239 -12.49 -17.71 -4.90
#